data_AF-A0A5D4KBB1-F1
#
_entry.id   AF-A0A5D4KBB1-F1
#
_cell.length_a   1.000
_cell.length_b   1.000
_cell.length_c   1.000
_cell.angle_alpha   90.00
_cell.angle_beta   90.00
_cell.angle_gamma   90.00
#
_symmetry.space_group_name_H-M   'P 1'
#
loop_
_entity.id
_entity.type
_entity.pdbx_description
1 polymer ?
#
loop_
_entity_poly.entity_id
_entity_poly.type
_entity_poly.pdbx_seq_one_letter_code
_entity_poly.pdbx_strand_id
1 'polypeptide(L)'
;MVNIFNNCKKPSIKNFLEQGDIKPEQVLILGDQLMTDILCGNRLGVKTLLQIRPLKKNSSWLKKEIWWIQRRFLSILLKNPIDRPKEPFGLSALA
;
A
#
# COMPACT_ATOMS: atom_id res chain seq x y z
N MET A 1 -4.67 4.43 -23.13
CA MET A 1 -5.07 3.02 -23.02
C MET A 1 -4.95 2.62 -21.56
N VAL A 2 -6.00 2.08 -20.93
CA VAL A 2 -5.95 1.63 -19.53
C VAL A 2 -5.87 0.11 -19.56
N ASN A 3 -4.77 -0.46 -19.09
CA ASN A 3 -4.66 -1.91 -18.96
C ASN A 3 -5.30 -2.34 -17.64
N ILE A 4 -6.32 -3.19 -17.73
CA ILE A 4 -7.06 -3.71 -16.57
C ILE A 4 -6.68 -5.18 -16.40
N PHE A 5 -6.06 -5.49 -15.27
CA PHE A 5 -5.77 -6.87 -14.88
C PHE A 5 -6.83 -7.35 -13.88
N ASN A 6 -7.50 -8.47 -14.15
CA ASN A 6 -8.46 -9.10 -13.25
C ASN A 6 -8.02 -10.54 -12.90
N ASN A 7 -8.56 -11.11 -11.83
CA ASN A 7 -8.27 -12.49 -11.38
C ASN A 7 -6.81 -12.80 -10.99
N CYS A 8 -6.03 -11.79 -10.58
CA CYS A 8 -4.72 -12.03 -9.99
C CYS A 8 -4.87 -12.54 -8.54
N LYS A 9 -4.28 -13.70 -8.20
CA LYS A 9 -3.95 -13.99 -6.79
C LYS A 9 -3.12 -12.81 -6.27
N LYS A 10 -3.36 -12.37 -5.02
CA LYS A 10 -2.79 -11.17 -4.38
C LYS A 10 -1.50 -10.73 -5.10
N PRO A 11 -1.57 -9.74 -6.02
CA PRO A 11 -0.49 -9.52 -6.97
C PRO A 11 0.78 -9.18 -6.20
N SER A 12 1.87 -9.84 -6.53
CA SER A 12 3.19 -9.37 -6.11
C SER A 12 3.44 -8.08 -6.88
N ILE A 13 3.09 -6.93 -6.29
CA ILE A 13 3.33 -5.61 -6.87
C ILE A 13 4.80 -5.48 -7.28
N LYS A 14 5.70 -6.11 -6.52
CA LYS A 14 7.11 -6.27 -6.88
C LYS A 14 7.32 -6.87 -8.26
N ASN A 15 6.71 -8.03 -8.55
CA ASN A 15 6.86 -8.70 -9.84
C ASN A 15 6.29 -7.86 -10.99
N PHE A 16 5.22 -7.09 -10.73
CA PHE A 16 4.66 -6.18 -11.73
C PHE A 16 5.62 -5.05 -12.08
N LEU A 17 6.27 -4.45 -11.07
CA LEU A 17 7.30 -3.43 -11.28
C LEU A 17 8.49 -4.00 -12.06
N GLU A 18 8.95 -5.20 -11.70
CA GLU A 18 10.08 -5.88 -12.34
C GLU A 18 9.77 -6.28 -13.80
N GLN A 19 8.61 -6.91 -14.05
CA GLN A 19 8.22 -7.35 -15.41
C GLN A 19 7.92 -6.18 -16.34
N GLY A 20 7.44 -5.06 -15.80
CA GLY A 20 7.11 -3.87 -16.56
C GLY A 20 8.28 -2.89 -16.73
N ASP A 21 9.44 -3.16 -16.12
CA ASP A 21 10.55 -2.21 -15.98
C ASP A 21 10.09 -0.83 -15.47
N ILE A 22 9.18 -0.84 -14.50
CA ILE A 22 8.53 0.37 -13.97
C ILE A 22 9.24 0.80 -12.69
N LYS A 23 9.70 2.04 -12.69
CA LYS A 23 10.36 2.62 -11.52
C LYS A 23 9.34 2.91 -10.40
N PRO A 24 9.61 2.56 -9.13
CA PRO A 24 8.69 2.80 -8.01
C PRO A 24 8.20 4.25 -7.88
N GLU A 25 9.02 5.23 -8.28
CA GLU A 25 8.72 6.66 -8.19
C GLU A 25 7.61 7.10 -9.15
N GLN A 26 7.39 6.33 -10.21
CA GLN A 26 6.36 6.56 -11.23
C GLN A 26 5.00 5.95 -10.85
N VAL A 27 4.95 5.19 -9.75
CA VAL A 27 3.76 4.45 -9.35
C VAL A 27 3.11 5.07 -8.12
N LEU A 28 1.78 5.11 -8.13
CA LEU A 28 0.94 5.50 -7.00
C LEU A 28 -0.03 4.36 -6.69
N ILE A 29 0.07 3.79 -5.48
CA ILE A 29 -0.88 2.81 -4.96
C ILE A 29 -2.01 3.55 -4.27
N LEU A 30 -3.24 3.30 -4.71
CA LEU A 30 -4.48 3.77 -4.06
C LEU A 30 -5.11 2.60 -3.32
N GLY A 31 -5.33 2.74 -2.01
CA GLY A 31 -5.86 1.65 -1.19
C GLY A 31 -6.65 2.12 0.01
N ASP A 32 -7.40 1.23 0.66
CA ASP A 32 -8.26 1.53 1.81
C ASP A 32 -7.69 1.00 3.14
N GLN A 33 -6.66 0.16 3.10
CA GLN A 33 -6.09 -0.46 4.29
C GLN A 33 -4.63 -0.07 4.54
N LEU A 34 -4.34 0.34 5.78
CA LEU A 34 -2.99 0.71 6.22
C LEU A 34 -1.99 -0.44 6.15
N MET A 35 -2.39 -1.64 6.57
CA MET A 35 -1.47 -2.78 6.70
C MET A 35 -1.20 -3.50 5.39
N THR A 36 -2.02 -3.30 4.35
CA THR A 36 -1.77 -3.88 3.03
C THR A 36 -1.18 -2.82 2.12
N ASP A 37 -1.93 -1.78 1.80
CA ASP A 37 -1.61 -0.92 0.66
C ASP A 37 -0.50 0.06 1.02
N ILE A 38 -0.58 0.67 2.20
CA ILE A 38 0.46 1.60 2.68
C ILE A 38 1.73 0.83 3.03
N LEU A 39 1.61 -0.23 3.83
CA LEU A 39 2.79 -1.00 4.25
C LEU A 39 3.50 -1.63 3.04
N CYS A 40 2.75 -2.16 2.07
CA CYS A 40 3.34 -2.71 0.85
C CYS A 40 4.05 -1.63 0.04
N GLY A 41 3.40 -0.50 -0.23
CA GLY A 41 4.04 0.57 -1.00
C GLY A 41 5.26 1.15 -0.30
N ASN A 42 5.22 1.35 1.02
CA ASN A 42 6.37 1.82 1.79
C ASN A 42 7.55 0.83 1.73
N ARG A 43 7.28 -0.48 1.78
CA ARG A 43 8.31 -1.52 1.64
C ARG A 43 8.93 -1.56 0.24
N LEU A 44 8.16 -1.21 -0.78
CA LEU A 44 8.58 -1.21 -2.19
C LEU A 44 9.11 0.16 -2.68
N GLY A 45 9.11 1.19 -1.83
CA GLY A 45 9.50 2.56 -2.23
C GLY A 45 8.46 3.28 -3.10
N VAL A 46 7.24 2.76 -3.20
CA VAL A 46 6.15 3.29 -4.05
C VAL A 46 5.33 4.32 -3.28
N LYS A 47 4.87 5.38 -3.96
CA LYS A 47 3.94 6.36 -3.35
C LYS A 47 2.60 5.68 -3.04
N THR A 48 2.04 5.96 -1.87
CA THR A 48 0.73 5.42 -1.46
C THR A 48 -0.22 6.54 -1.08
N LEU A 49 -1.50 6.37 -1.39
CA LEU A 49 -2.58 7.25 -0.97
C LEU A 49 -3.65 6.38 -0.32
N LEU A 50 -3.85 6.62 0.98
CA LEU A 50 -4.88 5.94 1.74
C LEU A 50 -6.22 6.62 1.56
N GLN A 51 -7.19 5.88 1.05
CA GLN A 51 -8.57 6.30 1.00
C GLN A 51 -9.23 6.11 2.37
N ILE A 52 -9.46 7.22 3.06
CA ILE A 52 -10.20 7.23 4.32
C ILE A 52 -11.69 7.32 4.00
N ARG A 53 -12.35 6.19 3.73
CA ARG A 53 -13.82 6.15 3.70
C ARG A 53 -14.36 5.83 5.10
N PRO A 54 -15.47 6.45 5.53
CA PRO A 54 -16.18 5.97 6.70
C PRO A 54 -16.65 4.54 6.45
N LEU A 55 -16.45 3.66 7.43
CA LEU A 55 -16.97 2.29 7.37
C LEU A 55 -18.47 2.33 7.06
N LYS A 56 -18.91 1.55 6.07
CA LYS A 56 -20.35 1.38 5.81
C LYS A 56 -21.01 0.83 7.09
N LYS A 57 -22.11 1.44 7.53
CA LYS A 57 -22.86 1.08 8.76
C LYS A 57 -23.13 -0.44 8.91
N ASN A 58 -23.27 -1.16 7.78
CA ASN A 58 -23.66 -2.56 7.71
C ASN A 58 -22.49 -3.56 7.53
N SER A 59 -21.23 -3.18 7.82
CA SER A 59 -20.12 -4.14 7.76
C SER A 59 -20.12 -5.09 8.97
N SER A 60 -19.74 -6.37 8.77
CA SER A 60 -19.49 -7.35 9.84
C SER A 60 -18.72 -6.75 11.01
N TRP A 61 -19.07 -7.13 12.23
CA TRP A 61 -18.44 -6.68 13.47
C TRP A 61 -16.90 -6.77 13.43
N LEU A 62 -16.34 -7.85 12.87
CA LEU A 62 -14.88 -8.02 12.68
C LEU A 62 -14.21 -6.86 11.91
N LYS A 63 -14.89 -6.29 10.91
CA LYS A 63 -14.35 -5.16 10.13
C LYS A 63 -14.33 -3.86 10.93
N LYS A 64 -15.23 -3.71 11.91
CA LYS A 64 -15.26 -2.55 12.80
C LYS A 64 -14.06 -2.58 13.76
N GLU A 65 -13.77 -3.73 14.36
CA GLU A 65 -12.62 -3.91 15.28
C GLU A 65 -11.28 -3.64 14.58
N ILE A 66 -11.08 -4.22 13.38
CA ILE A 66 -9.85 -4.01 12.58
C ILE A 66 -9.65 -2.53 12.26
N TRP A 67 -10.73 -1.80 11.98
CA TRP A 67 -10.65 -0.38 11.68
C TRP A 67 -10.35 0.48 12.91
N TRP A 68 -10.89 0.14 14.08
CA TRP A 68 -10.55 0.81 15.34
C TRP A 68 -9.06 0.68 15.66
N ILE A 69 -8.50 -0.52 15.48
CA ILE A 69 -7.06 -0.77 15.62
C ILE A 69 -6.29 0.06 14.59
N GLN A 70 -6.67 0.00 13.31
CA GLN A 70 -6.04 0.78 12.24
C GLN A 70 -6.08 2.28 12.52
N ARG A 71 -7.17 2.82 13.09
CA ARG A 71 -7.30 4.25 13.43
C ARG A 71 -6.37 4.68 14.57
N ARG A 72 -6.09 3.78 15.52
CA ARG A 72 -5.04 4.01 16.54
C ARG A 72 -3.65 4.06 15.90
N PHE A 73 -3.33 3.13 15.01
CA PHE A 73 -2.06 3.13 14.28
C PHE A 73 -1.90 4.32 13.33
N LEU A 74 -2.98 4.74 12.66
CA LEU A 74 -2.99 5.93 11.81
C LEU A 74 -2.57 7.18 12.58
N SER A 75 -3.02 7.30 13.83
CA SER A 75 -2.66 8.44 14.69
C SER A 75 -1.16 8.48 15.03
N ILE A 76 -0.51 7.31 15.06
CA ILE A 76 0.94 7.19 15.27
C ILE A 76 1.69 7.48 13.96
N LEU A 77 1.21 6.94 12.84
CA LEU A 77 1.77 7.15 11.50
C LEU A 77 1.69 8.61 11.03
N LEU A 78 0.64 9.34 11.39
CA LEU A 78 0.51 10.77 11.08
C LEU A 78 1.40 11.65 11.96
N LYS A 79 1.73 11.21 13.19
CA LYS A 79 2.61 11.93 14.11
C LYS A 79 4.09 11.71 13.79
N ASN A 80 4.44 10.49 13.39
CA ASN A 80 5.76 10.11 12.94
C ASN A 80 5.64 9.63 11.49
N PRO A 81 5.62 10.53 10.51
CA PRO A 81 5.61 10.13 9.11
C PRO A 81 6.80 9.21 8.88
N ILE A 82 6.53 8.00 8.36
CA ILE A 82 7.60 7.06 8.02
C ILE A 82 8.42 7.70 6.91
N ASP A 83 9.65 8.10 7.22
CA ASP A 83 10.62 8.48 6.22
C ASP A 83 10.82 7.30 5.27
N ARG A 84 10.53 7.54 4.00
CA ARG A 84 10.67 6.49 2.99
C ARG A 84 12.14 6.11 2.89
N PRO A 85 12.46 4.81 2.79
CA PRO A 85 13.81 4.42 2.45
C PRO A 85 14.14 5.07 1.10
N LYS A 86 15.25 5.82 1.06
CA LYS A 86 15.73 6.51 -0.15
C LYS A 86 16.08 5.51 -1.25
N GLU A 87 16.32 4.25 -0.88
CA GLU A 87 16.54 3.15 -1.80
C GLU A 87 15.51 2.04 -1.56
N PRO A 88 14.82 1.57 -2.60
CA PRO A 88 13.88 0.46 -2.48
C PRO A 88 14.60 -0.81 -2.03
N PHE A 89 14.05 -1.44 -0.98
CA PHE A 89 14.64 -2.62 -0.35
C PHE A 89 14.66 -3.79 -1.35
N GLY A 90 15.84 -4.06 -1.93
CA GLY A 90 16.07 -5.19 -2.85
C GLY A 90 16.41 -4.84 -4.30
N LEU A 91 16.56 -3.56 -4.68
CA LEU A 91 17.07 -3.17 -6.01
C LEU A 91 18.59 -2.94 -6.05
N SER A 92 19.23 -2.69 -4.91
CA SER A 92 20.70 -2.59 -4.79
C SER A 92 21.42 -3.96 -4.80
N ALA A 93 20.68 -5.07 -4.71
CA ALA A 93 21.24 -6.42 -4.76
C ALA A 93 21.28 -7.02 -6.18
N LEU A 94 20.85 -6.26 -7.19
CA LEU A 94 20.77 -6.68 -8.60
C LEU A 94 21.67 -5.81 -9.52
N ALA A 95 22.50 -4.94 -8.95
CA ALA A 95 23.48 -4.12 -9.67
C ALA A 95 24.89 -4.70 -9.56
#